data_AF-A0A1G3MYZ8-F1
#
_entry.id   AF-A0A1G3MYZ8-F1
#
_cell.length_a   1.000
_cell.length_b   1.000
_cell.length_c   1.000
_cell.angle_alpha   90.00
_cell.angle_beta   90.00
_cell.angle_gamma   90.00
#
_symmetry.space_group_name_H-M   'P 1'
#
loop_
_entity.id
_entity.type
_entity.pdbx_description
1 polymer ?
#
loop_
_entity_poly.entity_id
_entity_poly.type
_entity_poly.pdbx_seq_one_letter_code
_entity_poly.pdbx_strand_id
1 'polypeptide(L)'
;MDIPVDQAITLLAIVGVVAPVRGTAPVSTAIDTAQYTGTISWAPADNPFAATTVYTANIVLTVKAGWALTGVAANSFTVAGVTATNAVNSGNVAAVFPTTGNGDYSSENIGTLKYVPVGSFDRDGATGNISTITTAYRMSQYEITRAQFAAMLTTDPGNTSYSSGTSDPVQMANWYHAIAFCNKLSIAKGLTPVYSVIVGGTPVNFTTLIYANIPTSGDADWNAATCGNGAGWPSSWTSPSKAG
;
A
#
# COMPACT_ATOMS: atom_id res chain seq x y z
N MET A 1 35.78 -26.49 40.10
CA MET A 1 35.09 -26.93 38.88
C MET A 1 34.10 -25.83 38.58
N ASP A 2 34.44 -24.96 37.63
CA ASP A 2 33.58 -23.86 37.23
C ASP A 2 32.49 -24.45 36.33
N ILE A 3 31.23 -24.39 36.77
CA ILE A 3 30.11 -24.87 35.95
C ILE A 3 29.85 -23.75 34.94
N PRO A 4 29.99 -23.97 33.62
CA PRO A 4 29.70 -22.91 32.67
C PRO A 4 28.23 -22.49 32.83
N VAL A 5 28.04 -21.22 33.14
CA VAL A 5 26.70 -20.63 33.31
C VAL A 5 26.19 -20.23 31.93
N ASP A 6 24.98 -20.66 31.58
CA ASP A 6 24.36 -20.26 30.32
C ASP A 6 24.20 -18.74 30.26
N GLN A 7 24.51 -18.15 29.09
CA GLN A 7 24.39 -16.71 28.87
C GLN A 7 22.96 -16.35 28.49
N ALA A 8 22.47 -15.23 29.03
CA ALA A 8 21.16 -14.70 28.61
C ALA A 8 21.21 -14.30 27.14
N ILE A 9 20.18 -14.65 26.37
CA ILE A 9 20.08 -14.22 24.98
C ILE A 9 20.00 -12.68 24.89
N THR A 10 20.63 -12.13 23.85
CA THR A 10 20.68 -10.69 23.60
C THR A 10 20.10 -10.32 22.23
N LEU A 11 19.92 -11.30 21.34
CA LEU A 11 19.24 -11.12 20.06
C LEU A 11 17.73 -11.10 20.29
N LEU A 12 17.18 -9.90 20.45
CA LEU A 12 15.74 -9.71 20.67
C LEU A 12 14.98 -9.35 19.39
N ALA A 13 15.67 -9.04 18.29
CA ALA A 13 15.05 -8.80 17.00
C ALA A 13 14.85 -10.13 16.25
N ILE A 14 13.60 -10.48 15.97
CA ILE A 14 13.26 -11.67 15.19
C ILE A 14 13.12 -11.29 13.72
N VAL A 15 14.08 -11.73 12.91
CA VAL A 15 14.14 -11.48 11.47
C VAL A 15 13.48 -12.63 10.70
N GLY A 16 12.88 -12.34 9.54
CA GLY A 16 12.29 -13.36 8.66
C GLY A 16 10.78 -13.56 8.82
N VAL A 17 10.15 -12.88 9.77
CA VAL A 17 8.68 -12.82 9.89
C VAL A 17 8.19 -11.64 9.05
N VAL A 18 7.48 -11.94 7.96
CA VAL A 18 6.89 -10.92 7.07
C VAL A 18 5.38 -10.81 7.31
N ALA A 19 4.84 -9.62 7.09
CA ALA A 19 3.41 -9.38 7.26
C ALA A 19 2.57 -10.29 6.33
N PRO A 20 1.44 -10.83 6.81
CA PRO A 20 0.52 -11.60 5.99
C PRO A 20 0.05 -10.80 4.77
N VAL A 21 0.17 -11.41 3.59
CA VAL A 21 -0.36 -10.86 2.33
C VAL A 21 -1.49 -11.77 1.86
N ARG A 22 -2.67 -11.19 1.64
CA ARG A 22 -3.83 -11.94 1.12
C ARG A 22 -3.43 -12.72 -0.13
N GLY A 23 -3.84 -13.99 -0.21
CA GLY A 23 -3.61 -14.83 -1.38
C GLY A 23 -2.21 -15.43 -1.45
N THR A 24 -1.31 -15.11 -0.52
CA THR A 24 0.00 -15.76 -0.40
C THR A 24 -0.04 -16.86 0.66
N ALA A 25 0.80 -17.87 0.47
CA ALA A 25 1.04 -18.88 1.50
C ALA A 25 1.66 -18.23 2.75
N PRO A 26 1.34 -18.72 3.96
CA PRO A 26 2.01 -18.26 5.17
C PRO A 26 3.51 -18.57 5.16
N VAL A 27 4.32 -17.64 5.64
CA VAL A 27 5.76 -17.89 5.78
C VAL A 27 6.02 -18.89 6.89
N SER A 28 6.78 -19.93 6.56
CA SER A 28 7.18 -21.01 7.46
C SER A 28 8.70 -21.19 7.51
N THR A 29 9.46 -20.17 7.09
CA THR A 29 10.93 -20.23 7.12
C THR A 29 11.42 -20.36 8.55
N ALA A 30 12.26 -21.35 8.81
CA ALA A 30 12.85 -21.54 10.13
C ALA A 30 13.76 -20.35 10.49
N ILE A 31 13.68 -19.93 11.75
CA ILE A 31 14.59 -18.94 12.31
C ILE A 31 15.84 -19.68 12.76
N ASP A 32 17.01 -19.22 12.33
CA ASP A 32 18.29 -19.77 12.76
C ASP A 32 19.28 -18.63 13.02
N THR A 33 19.70 -18.50 14.28
CA THR A 33 20.64 -17.47 14.74
C THR A 33 21.79 -18.11 15.52
N ALA A 34 22.78 -17.34 15.96
CA ALA A 34 23.83 -17.86 16.83
C ALA A 34 23.32 -18.32 18.22
N GLN A 35 22.19 -17.77 18.70
CA GLN A 35 21.71 -17.95 20.08
C GLN A 35 20.53 -18.91 20.21
N TYR A 36 19.68 -18.97 19.19
CA TYR A 36 18.46 -19.79 19.18
C TYR A 36 18.05 -20.17 17.76
N THR A 37 17.25 -21.23 17.66
CA THR A 37 16.43 -21.52 16.48
C THR A 37 14.97 -21.20 16.79
N GLY A 38 14.10 -21.17 15.78
CA GLY A 38 12.68 -20.99 16.01
C GLY A 38 11.79 -21.45 14.87
N THR A 39 10.54 -21.76 15.22
CA THR A 39 9.48 -22.11 14.27
C THR A 39 8.41 -21.03 14.25
N ILE A 40 7.73 -20.89 13.11
CA ILE A 40 6.65 -19.93 12.90
C ILE A 40 5.39 -20.72 12.54
N SER A 41 4.29 -20.44 13.24
CA SER A 41 2.96 -20.92 12.89
C SER A 41 1.97 -19.75 12.91
N TRP A 42 0.89 -19.84 12.13
CA TRP A 42 -0.04 -18.72 11.95
C TRP A 42 -1.43 -19.06 12.49
N ALA A 43 -2.09 -18.07 13.09
CA ALA A 43 -3.47 -18.16 13.54
C ALA A 43 -4.26 -16.93 13.03
N PRO A 44 -5.37 -17.11 12.28
CA PRO A 44 -5.88 -18.37 11.75
C PRO A 44 -4.89 -19.13 10.85
N ALA A 45 -5.04 -20.46 10.75
CA ALA A 45 -4.14 -21.33 9.97
C ALA A 45 -4.54 -21.40 8.48
N ASP A 46 -4.92 -20.25 7.91
CA ASP A 46 -5.36 -20.17 6.52
C ASP A 46 -4.18 -20.29 5.56
N ASN A 47 -4.33 -21.07 4.49
CA ASN A 47 -3.38 -21.12 3.38
C ASN A 47 -4.14 -21.15 2.05
N PRO A 48 -4.13 -20.07 1.26
CA PRO A 48 -3.43 -18.80 1.49
C PRO A 48 -4.11 -17.92 2.56
N PHE A 49 -3.44 -16.83 2.99
CA PHE A 49 -4.05 -15.84 3.87
C PHE A 49 -5.34 -15.24 3.26
N ALA A 50 -6.41 -15.17 4.04
CA ALA A 50 -7.69 -14.58 3.70
C ALA A 50 -7.63 -13.04 3.72
N ALA A 51 -8.66 -12.39 3.17
CA ALA A 51 -8.83 -10.94 3.22
C ALA A 51 -9.42 -10.50 4.57
N THR A 52 -9.18 -9.26 4.99
CA THR A 52 -9.81 -8.65 6.17
C THR A 52 -9.61 -9.46 7.46
N THR A 53 -8.54 -10.26 7.53
CA THR A 53 -8.28 -11.18 8.63
C THR A 53 -7.05 -10.71 9.41
N VAL A 54 -7.21 -10.58 10.72
CA VAL A 54 -6.08 -10.41 11.65
C VAL A 54 -5.38 -11.76 11.77
N TYR A 55 -4.07 -11.78 11.53
CA TYR A 55 -3.25 -12.96 11.75
C TYR A 55 -2.24 -12.73 12.86
N THR A 56 -2.02 -13.76 13.66
CA THR A 56 -0.99 -13.82 14.67
C THR A 56 0.09 -14.80 14.22
N ALA A 57 1.34 -14.34 14.16
CA ALA A 57 2.49 -15.23 14.06
C ALA A 57 2.84 -15.74 15.46
N ASN A 58 2.60 -17.03 15.70
CA ASN A 58 3.02 -17.75 16.89
C ASN A 58 4.42 -18.32 16.65
N ILE A 59 5.40 -17.72 17.32
CA ILE A 59 6.81 -18.04 17.17
C ILE A 59 7.27 -18.78 18.43
N VAL A 60 7.92 -19.92 18.25
CA VAL A 60 8.50 -20.71 19.34
C VAL A 60 10.01 -20.75 19.16
N LEU A 61 10.73 -20.14 20.10
CA LEU A 61 12.19 -20.09 20.11
C LEU A 61 12.77 -21.22 20.97
N THR A 62 13.79 -21.89 20.44
CA THR A 62 14.56 -22.93 21.13
C THR A 62 16.01 -22.45 21.25
N VAL A 63 16.47 -22.22 22.48
CA VAL A 63 17.84 -21.78 22.75
C VAL A 63 18.87 -22.83 22.35
N LYS A 64 20.01 -22.38 21.81
CA LYS A 64 21.17 -23.24 21.53
C LYS A 64 21.98 -23.45 22.80
N ALA A 65 22.84 -24.47 22.81
CA ALA A 65 23.70 -24.78 23.95
C ALA A 65 24.53 -23.55 24.39
N GLY A 66 24.60 -23.30 25.69
CA GLY A 66 25.28 -22.12 26.26
C GLY A 66 24.42 -20.86 26.36
N TRP A 67 23.14 -20.92 25.93
CA TRP A 67 22.20 -19.81 25.99
C TRP A 67 20.96 -20.12 26.83
N ALA A 68 20.41 -19.10 27.47
CA ALA A 68 19.21 -19.20 28.29
C ALA A 68 18.22 -18.05 28.02
N LEU A 69 16.94 -18.34 28.25
CA LEU A 69 15.87 -17.32 28.28
C LEU A 69 15.82 -16.58 29.62
N THR A 70 16.50 -17.08 30.65
CA THR A 70 16.58 -16.42 31.96
C THR A 70 17.16 -15.00 31.80
N GLY A 71 16.40 -13.99 32.24
CA GLY A 71 16.76 -12.57 32.10
C GLY A 71 16.04 -11.87 30.94
N VAL A 72 15.31 -12.60 30.08
CA VAL A 72 14.47 -12.00 29.05
C VAL A 72 13.24 -11.36 29.70
N ALA A 73 13.09 -10.04 29.52
CA ALA A 73 11.95 -9.29 30.04
C ALA A 73 10.66 -9.58 29.24
N ALA A 74 9.51 -9.26 29.81
CA ALA A 74 8.25 -9.33 29.07
C ALA A 74 8.24 -8.32 27.91
N ASN A 75 7.65 -8.73 26.78
CA ASN A 75 7.47 -7.91 25.57
C ASN A 75 8.78 -7.27 25.06
N SER A 76 9.92 -7.93 25.24
CA SER A 76 11.23 -7.42 24.82
C SER A 76 11.63 -7.82 23.41
N PHE A 77 11.01 -8.87 22.85
CA PHE A 77 11.24 -9.25 21.45
C PHE A 77 10.58 -8.26 20.49
N THR A 78 11.21 -8.06 19.32
CA THR A 78 10.67 -7.21 18.26
C THR A 78 10.49 -8.00 16.97
N VAL A 79 9.40 -7.70 16.27
CA VAL A 79 9.08 -8.19 14.92
C VAL A 79 8.79 -6.97 14.06
N ALA A 80 9.34 -6.93 12.84
CA ALA A 80 9.24 -5.75 12.00
C ALA A 80 7.77 -5.38 11.71
N GLY A 81 7.41 -4.12 12.00
CA GLY A 81 6.11 -3.53 11.64
C GLY A 81 4.94 -3.86 12.56
N VAL A 82 5.15 -4.62 13.66
CA VAL A 82 4.09 -4.98 14.61
C VAL A 82 4.59 -5.01 16.05
N THR A 83 3.66 -4.95 17.00
CA THR A 83 3.98 -5.22 18.40
C THR A 83 4.03 -6.72 18.62
N ALA A 84 5.12 -7.20 19.23
CA ALA A 84 5.26 -8.58 19.66
C ALA A 84 5.11 -8.67 21.19
N THR A 85 4.53 -9.77 21.66
CA THR A 85 4.36 -10.05 23.08
C THR A 85 5.04 -11.35 23.47
N ASN A 86 5.66 -11.37 24.64
CA ASN A 86 6.26 -12.56 25.26
C ASN A 86 6.21 -12.43 26.79
N ALA A 87 6.12 -13.56 27.48
CA ALA A 87 6.25 -13.59 28.93
C ALA A 87 7.73 -13.47 29.37
N VAL A 88 7.96 -13.09 30.63
CA VAL A 88 9.29 -13.12 31.25
C VAL A 88 9.88 -14.52 31.12
N ASN A 89 11.17 -14.60 30.74
CA ASN A 89 11.92 -15.85 30.55
C ASN A 89 11.28 -16.84 29.56
N SER A 90 10.49 -16.37 28.58
CA SER A 90 9.79 -17.21 27.60
C SER A 90 10.31 -17.02 26.19
N GLY A 91 10.40 -18.13 25.43
CA GLY A 91 10.69 -18.16 24.00
C GLY A 91 9.43 -18.17 23.13
N ASN A 92 8.24 -18.08 23.74
CA ASN A 92 6.98 -18.01 23.02
C ASN A 92 6.67 -16.53 22.72
N VAL A 93 6.69 -16.19 21.44
CA VAL A 93 6.46 -14.82 20.97
C VAL A 93 5.22 -14.81 20.08
N ALA A 94 4.29 -13.92 20.39
CA ALA A 94 3.12 -13.68 19.55
C ALA A 94 3.23 -12.30 18.90
N ALA A 95 3.19 -12.25 17.57
CA ALA A 95 3.20 -11.01 16.81
C ALA A 95 1.87 -10.87 16.06
N VAL A 96 1.06 -9.88 16.46
CA VAL A 96 -0.28 -9.65 15.89
C VAL A 96 -0.18 -8.65 14.76
N PHE A 97 -0.52 -9.09 13.55
CA PHE A 97 -0.56 -8.23 12.37
C PHE A 97 -1.95 -7.62 12.19
N PRO A 98 -2.04 -6.37 11.71
CA PRO A 98 -3.31 -5.78 11.35
C PRO A 98 -4.00 -6.62 10.26
N THR A 99 -5.29 -6.36 10.04
CA THR A 99 -6.07 -7.08 9.02
C THR A 99 -5.34 -7.08 7.67
N THR A 100 -5.24 -8.24 7.04
CA THR A 100 -4.80 -8.35 5.65
C THR A 100 -5.60 -7.38 4.78
N GLY A 101 -4.90 -6.77 3.82
CA GLY A 101 -5.52 -5.83 2.89
C GLY A 101 -6.83 -6.40 2.35
N ASN A 102 -7.92 -5.66 2.56
CA ASN A 102 -9.21 -6.00 1.96
C ASN A 102 -8.99 -6.16 0.45
N GLY A 103 -9.75 -7.02 -0.20
CA GLY A 103 -9.69 -7.16 -1.64
C GLY A 103 -10.09 -5.87 -2.36
N ASP A 104 -11.13 -5.98 -3.15
CA ASP A 104 -11.72 -4.79 -3.73
C ASP A 104 -12.15 -3.84 -2.60
N TYR A 105 -11.99 -2.54 -2.83
CA TYR A 105 -12.37 -1.51 -1.88
C TYR A 105 -13.63 -0.81 -2.40
N SER A 106 -14.69 -0.73 -1.59
CA SER A 106 -15.87 0.04 -1.94
C SER A 106 -15.68 1.50 -1.55
N SER A 107 -15.66 2.41 -2.53
CA SER A 107 -15.61 3.85 -2.33
C SER A 107 -16.99 4.45 -2.51
N GLU A 108 -17.44 5.26 -1.57
CA GLU A 108 -18.71 5.99 -1.69
C GLU A 108 -18.70 6.95 -2.89
N ASN A 109 -17.54 7.54 -3.21
CA ASN A 109 -17.43 8.52 -4.29
C ASN A 109 -17.24 7.94 -5.70
N ILE A 110 -16.60 6.77 -5.83
CA ILE A 110 -16.18 6.23 -7.14
C ILE A 110 -16.49 4.73 -7.33
N GLY A 111 -17.27 4.14 -6.42
CA GLY A 111 -17.62 2.73 -6.46
C GLY A 111 -16.45 1.81 -6.11
N THR A 112 -16.48 0.60 -6.67
CA THR A 112 -15.50 -0.46 -6.36
C THR A 112 -14.15 -0.17 -7.00
N LEU A 113 -13.08 -0.15 -6.21
CA LEU A 113 -11.72 -0.24 -6.69
C LEU A 113 -11.22 -1.69 -6.59
N LYS A 114 -10.93 -2.28 -7.74
CA LYS A 114 -10.38 -3.63 -7.87
C LYS A 114 -8.98 -3.73 -7.31
N TYR A 115 -8.72 -4.77 -6.54
CA TYR A 115 -7.39 -5.07 -6.04
C TYR A 115 -6.48 -5.64 -7.12
N VAL A 116 -5.27 -5.08 -7.25
CA VAL A 116 -4.22 -5.58 -8.15
C VAL A 116 -3.05 -6.08 -7.29
N PRO A 117 -2.78 -7.39 -7.27
CA PRO A 117 -1.73 -7.96 -6.42
C PRO A 117 -0.33 -7.62 -6.92
N VAL A 118 0.66 -7.79 -6.03
CA VAL A 118 2.07 -7.86 -6.44
C VAL A 118 2.30 -9.06 -7.36
N GLY A 119 3.25 -8.95 -8.26
CA GLY A 119 3.58 -10.04 -9.19
C GLY A 119 4.22 -9.57 -10.48
N SER A 120 4.47 -10.54 -11.35
CA SER A 120 5.06 -10.35 -12.68
C SER A 120 4.01 -10.68 -13.72
N PHE A 121 3.72 -9.73 -14.61
CA PHE A 121 2.67 -9.83 -15.61
C PHE A 121 3.28 -9.68 -17.00
N ASP A 122 3.03 -10.66 -17.87
CA ASP A 122 3.35 -10.56 -19.29
C ASP A 122 2.33 -9.62 -19.96
N ARG A 123 2.82 -8.54 -20.58
CA ARG A 123 1.95 -7.51 -21.16
C ARG A 123 1.35 -7.90 -22.50
N ASP A 124 2.04 -8.73 -23.27
CA ASP A 124 1.71 -8.98 -24.68
C ASP A 124 2.14 -10.36 -25.20
N GLY A 125 2.60 -11.25 -24.33
CA GLY A 125 3.03 -12.60 -24.68
C GLY A 125 4.45 -12.67 -25.26
N ALA A 126 5.16 -11.54 -25.35
CA ALA A 126 6.53 -11.52 -25.82
C ALA A 126 7.53 -11.71 -24.66
N THR A 127 8.49 -12.62 -24.87
CA THR A 127 9.53 -12.92 -23.89
C THR A 127 10.27 -11.65 -23.46
N GLY A 128 10.20 -11.32 -22.17
CA GLY A 128 10.88 -10.17 -21.58
C GLY A 128 10.00 -8.94 -21.36
N ASN A 129 8.77 -8.91 -21.88
CA ASN A 129 7.81 -7.80 -21.67
C ASN A 129 7.07 -7.89 -20.33
N ILE A 130 7.81 -8.24 -19.27
CA ILE A 130 7.28 -8.45 -17.93
C ILE A 130 7.18 -7.12 -17.18
N SER A 131 5.98 -6.82 -16.68
CA SER A 131 5.75 -5.76 -15.70
C SER A 131 5.76 -6.33 -14.29
N THR A 132 6.60 -5.78 -13.42
CA THR A 132 6.69 -6.20 -12.03
C THR A 132 6.00 -5.18 -11.13
N ILE A 133 4.94 -5.62 -10.46
CA ILE A 133 4.26 -4.86 -9.41
C ILE A 133 4.90 -5.23 -8.08
N THR A 134 5.65 -4.29 -7.48
CA THR A 134 6.35 -4.50 -6.20
C THR A 134 5.51 -4.10 -4.99
N THR A 135 4.50 -3.26 -5.20
CA THR A 135 3.52 -2.87 -4.18
C THR A 135 2.12 -3.01 -4.76
N ALA A 136 1.27 -3.79 -4.09
CA ALA A 136 -0.11 -3.96 -4.50
C ALA A 136 -0.86 -2.62 -4.46
N TYR A 137 -1.80 -2.42 -5.38
CA TYR A 137 -2.60 -1.21 -5.46
C TYR A 137 -4.05 -1.54 -5.79
N ARG A 138 -4.89 -0.51 -5.89
CA ARG A 138 -6.27 -0.67 -6.35
C ARG A 138 -6.57 0.27 -7.51
N MET A 139 -7.38 -0.20 -8.46
CA MET A 139 -7.78 0.54 -9.65
C MET A 139 -9.31 0.60 -9.72
N SER A 140 -9.90 1.72 -10.13
CA SER A 140 -11.36 1.78 -10.30
C SER A 140 -11.83 0.65 -11.22
N GLN A 141 -12.94 -0.01 -10.87
CA GLN A 141 -13.48 -1.09 -11.67
C GLN A 141 -13.94 -0.63 -13.06
N TYR A 142 -14.39 0.62 -13.14
CA TYR A 142 -14.89 1.26 -14.35
C TYR A 142 -14.23 2.63 -14.54
N GLU A 143 -14.40 3.22 -15.72
CA GLU A 143 -14.12 4.64 -15.92
C GLU A 143 -14.94 5.50 -14.95
N ILE A 144 -14.38 6.65 -14.59
CA ILE A 144 -15.07 7.61 -13.74
C ILE A 144 -16.29 8.14 -14.48
N THR A 145 -17.46 8.06 -13.84
CA THR A 145 -18.71 8.50 -14.47
C THR A 145 -18.86 10.02 -14.44
N ARG A 146 -19.74 10.54 -15.30
CA ARG A 146 -20.14 11.97 -15.31
C ARG A 146 -20.61 12.45 -13.93
N ALA A 147 -21.44 11.66 -13.24
CA ALA A 147 -21.90 11.96 -11.90
C ALA A 147 -20.75 12.00 -10.88
N GLN A 148 -19.86 11.02 -10.92
CA GLN A 148 -18.72 10.94 -9.98
C GLN A 148 -17.77 12.11 -10.17
N PHE A 149 -17.48 12.46 -11.43
CA PHE A 149 -16.65 13.62 -11.77
C PHE A 149 -17.29 14.93 -11.28
N ALA A 150 -18.56 15.15 -11.58
CA ALA A 150 -19.30 16.33 -11.15
C ALA A 150 -19.43 16.43 -9.62
N ALA A 151 -19.53 15.30 -8.90
CA ALA A 151 -19.55 15.30 -7.44
C ALA A 151 -18.25 15.84 -6.84
N MET A 152 -17.10 15.63 -7.49
CA MET A 152 -15.79 16.11 -6.99
C MET A 152 -15.46 17.51 -7.47
N LEU A 153 -15.73 17.84 -8.73
CA LEU A 153 -15.34 19.12 -9.35
C LEU A 153 -16.48 20.11 -9.52
N THR A 154 -17.70 19.77 -9.08
CA THR A 154 -18.92 20.59 -9.17
C THR A 154 -19.31 20.99 -10.59
N THR A 155 -18.77 20.30 -11.61
CA THR A 155 -19.02 20.57 -13.03
C THR A 155 -18.91 19.27 -13.82
N ASP A 156 -19.87 19.03 -14.72
CA ASP A 156 -19.82 17.96 -15.72
C ASP A 156 -19.42 18.55 -17.08
N PRO A 157 -18.22 18.26 -17.59
CA PRO A 157 -17.78 18.76 -18.90
C PRO A 157 -18.33 17.97 -20.08
N GLY A 158 -19.01 16.84 -19.86
CA GLY A 158 -19.42 15.96 -20.94
C GLY A 158 -20.44 16.59 -21.89
N ASN A 159 -20.35 16.25 -23.18
CA ASN A 159 -21.30 16.71 -24.19
C ASN A 159 -22.55 15.82 -24.21
N THR A 160 -23.70 16.39 -23.83
CA THR A 160 -24.97 15.66 -23.72
C THR A 160 -25.52 15.12 -25.03
N SER A 161 -25.02 15.60 -26.18
CA SER A 161 -25.40 15.08 -27.50
C SER A 161 -24.79 13.71 -27.81
N TYR A 162 -23.68 13.34 -27.15
CA TYR A 162 -23.00 12.06 -27.38
C TYR A 162 -23.23 11.05 -26.24
N SER A 163 -23.48 11.55 -25.05
CA SER A 163 -23.75 10.74 -23.86
C SER A 163 -24.58 11.60 -22.91
N SER A 164 -25.71 11.09 -22.45
CA SER A 164 -26.63 11.83 -21.58
C SER A 164 -26.89 11.12 -20.25
N GLY A 165 -26.42 9.89 -20.09
CA GLY A 165 -26.51 9.16 -18.84
C GLY A 165 -25.49 9.67 -17.85
N THR A 166 -25.91 10.00 -16.62
CA THR A 166 -24.98 10.43 -15.57
C THR A 166 -24.05 9.31 -15.09
N SER A 167 -24.39 8.05 -15.40
CA SER A 167 -23.56 6.86 -15.16
C SER A 167 -22.59 6.56 -16.31
N ASP A 168 -22.67 7.29 -17.43
CA ASP A 168 -21.73 7.13 -18.54
C ASP A 168 -20.34 7.66 -18.13
N PRO A 169 -19.25 7.19 -18.76
CA PRO A 169 -17.91 7.75 -18.55
C PRO A 169 -17.87 9.25 -18.81
N VAL A 170 -17.19 9.99 -17.94
CA VAL A 170 -16.97 11.43 -18.16
C VAL A 170 -16.16 11.66 -19.44
N GLN A 171 -16.56 12.66 -20.21
CA GLN A 171 -15.90 13.06 -21.45
C GLN A 171 -15.43 14.50 -21.34
N MET A 172 -14.60 14.95 -22.29
CA MET A 172 -14.11 16.33 -22.37
C MET A 172 -13.32 16.80 -21.14
N ALA A 173 -12.87 15.87 -20.31
CA ALA A 173 -11.86 16.11 -19.29
C ALA A 173 -10.47 15.92 -19.91
N ASN A 174 -9.59 16.90 -19.72
CA ASN A 174 -8.17 16.77 -20.06
C ASN A 174 -7.35 16.27 -18.84
N TRP A 175 -6.04 16.11 -19.02
CA TRP A 175 -5.16 15.60 -17.97
C TRP A 175 -5.12 16.46 -16.70
N TYR A 176 -5.21 17.79 -16.82
CA TYR A 176 -5.25 18.70 -15.66
C TYR A 176 -6.51 18.50 -14.82
N HIS A 177 -7.64 18.25 -15.48
CA HIS A 177 -8.88 17.88 -14.80
C HIS A 177 -8.75 16.56 -14.04
N ALA A 178 -8.05 15.57 -14.61
CA ALA A 178 -7.81 14.29 -13.93
C ALA A 178 -6.96 14.45 -12.66
N ILE A 179 -5.93 15.31 -12.69
CA ILE A 179 -5.12 15.65 -11.50
C ILE A 179 -6.00 16.26 -10.41
N ALA A 180 -6.76 17.29 -10.78
CA ALA A 180 -7.62 18.00 -9.84
C ALA A 180 -8.69 17.07 -9.24
N PHE A 181 -9.29 16.21 -10.07
CA PHE A 181 -10.22 15.17 -9.63
C PHE A 181 -9.58 14.24 -8.60
N CYS A 182 -8.42 13.67 -8.89
CA CYS A 182 -7.71 12.75 -8.00
C CYS A 182 -7.39 13.40 -6.64
N ASN A 183 -6.86 14.62 -6.64
CA ASN A 183 -6.53 15.31 -5.39
C ASN A 183 -7.77 15.70 -4.58
N LYS A 184 -8.85 16.15 -5.23
CA LYS A 184 -10.12 16.43 -4.53
C LYS A 184 -10.75 15.16 -3.96
N LEU A 185 -10.66 14.05 -4.68
CA LEU A 185 -11.10 12.75 -4.18
C LEU A 185 -10.27 12.31 -2.95
N SER A 186 -8.95 12.47 -2.98
CA SER A 186 -8.10 12.22 -1.82
C SER A 186 -8.56 13.05 -0.61
N ILE A 187 -8.76 14.37 -0.79
CA ILE A 187 -9.21 15.28 0.27
C ILE A 187 -10.56 14.87 0.83
N ALA A 188 -11.54 14.57 -0.05
CA ALA A 188 -12.88 14.12 0.35
C ALA A 188 -12.86 12.86 1.22
N LYS A 189 -11.80 12.05 1.09
CA LYS A 189 -11.58 10.81 1.85
C LYS A 189 -10.61 10.96 3.02
N GLY A 190 -10.18 12.19 3.34
CA GLY A 190 -9.20 12.45 4.40
C GLY A 190 -7.80 11.91 4.09
N LEU A 191 -7.48 11.68 2.81
CA LEU A 191 -6.18 11.22 2.35
C LEU A 191 -5.31 12.39 1.89
N THR A 192 -4.01 12.20 1.94
CA THR A 192 -3.03 13.16 1.41
C THR A 192 -3.15 13.23 -0.13
N PRO A 193 -3.27 14.43 -0.72
CA PRO A 193 -3.16 14.63 -2.16
C PRO A 193 -1.82 14.12 -2.71
N VAL A 194 -1.82 13.53 -3.91
CA VAL A 194 -0.60 12.97 -4.51
C VAL A 194 0.06 13.92 -5.50
N TYR A 195 -0.70 14.81 -6.13
CA TYR A 195 -0.18 15.77 -7.10
C TYR A 195 0.12 17.12 -6.45
N SER A 196 1.20 17.76 -6.89
CA SER A 196 1.53 19.15 -6.58
C SER A 196 1.63 19.95 -7.88
N VAL A 197 1.03 21.14 -7.88
CA VAL A 197 1.06 22.09 -8.99
C VAL A 197 1.43 23.45 -8.41
N ILE A 198 2.33 24.18 -9.07
CA ILE A 198 2.76 25.52 -8.66
C ILE A 198 2.44 26.46 -9.82
N VAL A 199 1.54 27.41 -9.60
CA VAL A 199 1.15 28.41 -10.60
C VAL A 199 1.74 29.75 -10.21
N GLY A 200 2.56 30.35 -11.07
CA GLY A 200 3.23 31.63 -10.80
C GLY A 200 4.04 31.65 -9.50
N GLY A 201 4.68 30.53 -9.15
CA GLY A 201 5.44 30.37 -7.91
C GLY A 201 4.59 30.07 -6.66
N THR A 202 3.26 29.96 -6.79
CA THR A 202 2.35 29.67 -5.66
C THR A 202 1.78 28.26 -5.78
N PRO A 203 1.89 27.41 -4.74
CA PRO A 203 1.25 26.10 -4.74
C PRO A 203 -0.27 26.20 -4.87
N VAL A 204 -0.84 25.39 -5.78
CA VAL A 204 -2.30 25.30 -5.96
C VAL A 204 -2.93 24.67 -4.72
N ASN A 205 -3.87 25.39 -4.11
CA ASN A 205 -4.70 24.83 -3.05
C ASN A 205 -5.89 24.04 -3.63
N PHE A 206 -5.78 22.72 -3.66
CA PHE A 206 -6.83 21.83 -4.18
C PHE A 206 -8.14 21.85 -3.38
N THR A 207 -8.14 22.30 -2.11
CA THR A 207 -9.38 22.44 -1.33
C THR A 207 -10.26 23.57 -1.88
N THR A 208 -9.65 24.67 -2.32
CA THR A 208 -10.34 25.86 -2.83
C THR A 208 -10.36 25.96 -4.35
N LEU A 209 -9.59 25.14 -5.06
CA LEU A 209 -9.56 25.09 -6.53
C LEU A 209 -10.97 24.82 -7.08
N ILE A 210 -11.44 25.64 -8.02
CA ILE A 210 -12.70 25.39 -8.76
C ILE A 210 -12.40 24.97 -10.20
N TYR A 211 -13.37 24.34 -10.86
CA TYR A 211 -13.22 23.82 -12.22
C TYR A 211 -12.72 24.89 -13.20
N ALA A 212 -13.24 26.12 -13.13
CA ALA A 212 -12.85 27.22 -14.00
C ALA A 212 -11.39 27.70 -13.83
N ASN A 213 -10.69 27.32 -12.75
CA ASN A 213 -9.26 27.62 -12.59
C ASN A 213 -8.36 26.58 -13.27
N ILE A 214 -8.93 25.48 -13.76
CA ILE A 214 -8.17 24.40 -14.39
C ILE A 214 -8.02 24.75 -15.88
N PRO A 215 -6.80 24.72 -16.45
CA PRO A 215 -6.61 25.02 -17.86
C PRO A 215 -7.37 24.05 -18.78
N THR A 216 -7.94 24.58 -19.85
CA THR A 216 -8.61 23.79 -20.90
C THR A 216 -7.68 23.50 -22.08
N SER A 217 -6.62 24.29 -22.24
CA SER A 217 -5.54 24.14 -23.21
C SER A 217 -4.18 24.07 -22.51
N GLY A 218 -3.09 23.91 -23.29
CA GLY A 218 -1.75 23.79 -22.74
C GLY A 218 -1.36 24.93 -21.79
N ASP A 219 -0.82 24.56 -20.63
CA ASP A 219 -0.40 25.47 -19.56
C ASP A 219 0.95 25.00 -18.98
N ALA A 220 1.93 25.90 -18.91
CA ALA A 220 3.30 25.54 -18.54
C ALA A 220 3.43 25.11 -17.07
N ASP A 221 2.70 25.75 -16.17
CA ASP A 221 2.73 25.49 -14.73
C ASP A 221 2.05 24.15 -14.40
N TRP A 222 0.93 23.89 -15.05
CA TRP A 222 0.23 22.61 -14.92
C TRP A 222 0.95 21.46 -15.63
N ASN A 223 1.68 21.72 -16.73
CA ASN A 223 2.58 20.73 -17.35
C ASN A 223 3.73 20.32 -16.43
N ALA A 224 4.13 21.20 -15.50
CA ALA A 224 5.16 20.94 -14.52
C ALA A 224 4.64 20.23 -13.25
N ALA A 225 3.39 19.74 -13.25
CA ALA A 225 2.82 19.01 -12.13
C ALA A 225 3.69 17.80 -11.72
N THR A 226 3.94 17.65 -10.43
CA THR A 226 4.70 16.52 -9.86
C THR A 226 3.78 15.58 -9.11
N CYS A 227 4.11 14.29 -9.06
CA CYS A 227 3.40 13.29 -8.24
C CYS A 227 4.31 12.77 -7.11
N GLY A 228 3.71 12.45 -5.95
CA GLY A 228 4.41 11.94 -4.76
C GLY A 228 5.07 13.01 -3.89
N ASN A 229 5.75 12.57 -2.82
CA ASN A 229 6.47 13.42 -1.87
C ASN A 229 7.85 13.91 -2.41
N GLY A 230 7.94 14.25 -3.69
CA GLY A 230 9.19 14.69 -4.33
C GLY A 230 10.05 13.57 -4.95
N ALA A 231 9.53 12.34 -5.08
CA ALA A 231 10.14 11.35 -5.96
C ALA A 231 9.76 11.70 -7.40
N GLY A 232 10.64 12.44 -8.08
CA GLY A 232 10.47 12.80 -9.49
C GLY A 232 10.18 11.57 -10.35
N TRP A 233 9.46 11.80 -11.45
CA TRP A 233 9.28 10.81 -12.51
C TRP A 233 10.63 10.16 -12.87
N PRO A 234 10.68 8.85 -13.17
CA PRO A 234 11.87 8.26 -13.76
C PRO A 234 12.24 9.09 -14.99
N SER A 235 13.51 9.47 -15.13
CA SER A 235 14.00 10.40 -16.17
C SER A 235 13.75 9.97 -17.61
N SER A 236 13.16 8.77 -17.83
CA SER A 236 12.67 8.28 -19.12
C SER A 236 11.25 8.75 -19.48
N TRP A 237 10.52 9.37 -18.54
CA TRP A 237 9.16 9.88 -18.78
C TRP A 237 9.19 11.39 -18.91
N THR A 238 9.65 11.88 -20.06
CA THR A 238 9.56 13.30 -20.41
C THR A 238 8.13 13.65 -20.82
N SER A 239 7.39 14.30 -19.93
CA SER A 239 6.06 14.90 -20.13
C SER A 239 4.92 13.95 -20.53
N PRO A 240 3.66 14.21 -20.12
CA PRO A 240 2.52 13.33 -20.35
C PRO A 240 2.04 13.43 -21.80
N SER A 241 2.79 12.85 -22.73
CA SER A 241 2.23 12.43 -24.01
C SER A 241 1.76 10.98 -23.88
N LYS A 242 0.43 10.80 -24.01
CA LYS A 242 -0.28 9.58 -24.42
C LYS A 242 -0.44 8.44 -23.39
N ALA A 243 -1.63 8.41 -22.81
CA ALA A 243 -2.53 7.24 -22.72
C ALA A 243 -3.88 7.80 -22.23
N GLY A 244 -4.98 7.86 -22.99
CA GLY A 244 -5.34 7.01 -24.12
C GLY A 244 -5.74 5.65 -23.59
#